data_AF-A0A151SL28-F1
#
_entry.id   AF-A0A151SL28-F1
#
_cell.length_a   1.000
_cell.length_b   1.000
_cell.length_c   1.000
_cell.angle_alpha   90.00
_cell.angle_beta   90.00
_cell.angle_gamma   90.00
#
_symmetry.space_group_name_H-M   'P 1'
#
loop_
_entity.id
_entity.type
_entity.pdbx_description
1 polymer ?
#
loop_
_entity_poly.entity_id
_entity_poly.type
_entity_poly.pdbx_seq_one_letter_code
_entity_poly.pdbx_strand_id
1 'polypeptide(L)' 'MDHCCYLKIFCPSYIVLLLYVDDMLVAGSNMDEINRLKAQLSEEFEMKNLGAAKQILGMNINRNRSEGFLILS' A
#
# COMPACT_ATOMS: atom_id res chain seq x y z
N MET A 1 -17.85 -3.60 9.68
CA MET A 1 -16.71 -4.06 8.88
C MET A 1 -15.79 -2.87 8.72
N ASP A 2 -14.86 -2.72 9.65
CA ASP A 2 -14.00 -1.55 9.72
C ASP A 2 -12.92 -1.64 8.65
N HIS A 3 -12.98 -0.73 7.68
CA HIS A 3 -11.89 -0.51 6.74
C HIS A 3 -10.88 0.37 7.48
N CYS A 4 -9.76 -0.19 7.89
CA CYS A 4 -8.75 0.55 8.63
C CYS A 4 -7.74 1.16 7.67
N CYS A 5 -7.77 2.49 7.53
CA CYS A 5 -6.77 3.27 6.81
C CYS A 5 -5.86 3.97 7.81
N TYR A 6 -4.56 3.70 7.72
CA TYR A 6 -3.53 4.31 8.55
C TYR A 6 -2.66 5.23 7.69
N LEU A 7 -2.53 6.48 8.11
CA LEU A 7 -1.65 7.45 7.49
C LEU A 7 -0.53 7.79 8.45
N LYS A 8 0.72 7.68 7.97
CA LYS A 8 1.90 8.12 8.67
C LYS A 8 2.62 9.17 7.83
N ILE A 9 2.69 10.39 8.34
CA ILE A 9 3.35 11.51 7.69
C ILE A 9 4.76 11.65 8.28
N PHE A 10 5.76 11.72 7.42
CA PHE A 10 7.16 11.89 7.78
C PHE A 10 7.70 13.11 7.01
N CYS A 11 7.54 14.36 7.45
CA CYS A 11 7.95 15.50 6.62
C CYS A 11 9.40 15.34 6.05
N PRO A 12 9.62 15.20 4.72
CA PRO A 12 8.71 15.45 3.59
C PRO A 12 8.01 14.21 2.93
N SER A 13 8.27 13.00 3.38
CA SER A 13 7.62 11.74 2.97
C SER A 13 6.28 11.43 3.66
N TYR A 14 5.54 10.46 3.12
CA TYR A 14 4.35 9.90 3.73
C TYR A 14 4.19 8.43 3.35
N ILE A 15 3.51 7.67 4.21
CA ILE A 15 3.07 6.31 3.98
C ILE A 15 1.59 6.18 4.33
N VAL A 16 0.84 5.51 3.45
CA VAL A 16 -0.54 5.08 3.62
C VAL A 16 -0.54 3.55 3.68
N LEU A 17 -1.17 3.01 4.72
CA LEU A 17 -1.41 1.58 4.88
C LEU A 17 -2.93 1.37 4.93
N LEU A 18 -3.44 0.58 4.00
CA LEU A 18 -4.85 0.22 3.89
C LEU A 18 -4.98 -1.27 4.20
N LEU A 19 -5.82 -1.60 5.17
CA LEU A 19 -6.06 -2.97 5.61
C LEU A 19 -7.52 -3.35 5.35
N TYR A 20 -7.70 -4.48 4.68
CA TYR A 20 -9.02 -5.06 4.45
C TYR A 20 -8.95 -6.59 4.53
N VAL A 21 -9.43 -7.14 5.65
CA VAL A 21 -9.49 -8.59 5.90
C VAL A 21 -8.15 -9.27 5.59
N ASP A 22 -8.01 -9.90 4.42
CA ASP A 22 -6.81 -10.63 3.97
C ASP A 22 -5.86 -9.79 3.10
N ASP A 23 -6.34 -8.63 2.61
CA ASP A 23 -5.61 -7.75 1.72
C ASP A 23 -4.98 -6.57 2.46
N MET A 24 -3.71 -6.28 2.10
CA MET A 24 -2.97 -5.14 2.61
C MET A 24 -2.39 -4.33 1.46
N LEU A 25 -2.72 -3.04 1.41
CA LEU A 25 -2.17 -2.09 0.44
C LEU A 25 -1.24 -1.11 1.15
N VAL A 26 0.02 -1.07 0.71
CA VAL A 26 0.99 -0.05 1.13
C VAL A 26 1.24 0.92 -0.02
N ALA A 27 1.12 2.22 0.25
CA ALA A 27 1.46 3.30 -0.66
C ALA A 27 2.29 4.34 0.08
N GLY A 28 3.17 5.06 -0.61
CA GLY A 28 3.98 6.11 0.02
C GLY A 28 4.83 6.83 -1.01
N SER A 29 5.40 7.96 -0.61
CA SER A 29 6.26 8.76 -1.49
C SER A 29 7.71 8.29 -1.53
N ASN A 30 8.17 7.54 -0.52
CA ASN A 30 9.52 6.99 -0.46
C ASN A 30 9.50 5.46 -0.48
N MET A 31 10.17 4.87 -1.48
CA MET A 31 10.23 3.42 -1.64
C MET A 31 11.00 2.73 -0.50
N ASP A 32 12.01 3.40 0.07
CA ASP A 32 12.79 2.85 1.19
C ASP A 32 11.93 2.69 2.44
N GLU A 33 11.08 3.67 2.71
CA GLU A 33 10.15 3.61 3.83
C GLU A 33 9.07 2.54 3.62
N ILE A 34 8.56 2.41 2.39
CA ILE A 34 7.62 1.33 2.03
C ILE A 34 8.28 -0.03 2.24
N ASN A 35 9.51 -0.22 1.78
CA ASN A 35 10.25 -1.48 1.92
C ASN A 35 10.53 -1.80 3.39
N ARG A 36 10.90 -0.79 4.18
CA ARG A 36 11.09 -0.95 5.63
C ARG A 36 9.80 -1.38 6.32
N LEU A 37 8.69 -0.69 6.05
CA LEU A 37 7.38 -1.03 6.63
C LEU A 37 6.96 -2.44 6.23
N LYS A 38 7.14 -2.79 4.96
CA LYS A 38 6.84 -4.14 4.44
C LYS A 38 7.68 -5.22 5.11
N ALA A 39 8.97 -4.97 5.34
CA ALA A 39 9.84 -5.91 6.05
C ALA A 39 9.37 -6.13 7.49
N GLN A 40 9.05 -5.05 8.22
CA GLN A 40 8.53 -5.14 9.59
C GLN A 40 7.21 -5.92 9.65
N LEU A 41 6.30 -5.63 8.72
CA LEU A 41 5.03 -6.36 8.64
C LEU A 41 5.24 -7.83 8.25
N SER A 42 6.28 -8.17 7.49
CA SER A 42 6.57 -9.54 7.07
C SER A 42 7.24 -10.37 8.16
N GLU A 43 7.78 -9.70 9.17
CA GLU A 43 8.32 -10.33 10.37
C GLU A 43 7.21 -10.67 11.37
N GLU A 44 6.21 -9.79 11.51
CA GLU A 44 5.09 -9.96 12.43
C GLU A 44 3.92 -10.78 11.83
N PHE A 45 3.74 -10.75 10.51
CA PHE A 45 2.64 -11.42 9.81
C PHE A 45 3.16 -12.32 8.68
N GLU A 46 2.52 -13.47 8.48
CA GLU A 46 2.74 -14.31 7.30
C GLU A 46 2.18 -13.60 6.04
N MET A 47 3.02 -12.76 5.43
CA MET A 47 2.63 -12.00 4.24
C MET A 47 3.27 -12.55 2.98
N LYS A 48 2.47 -12.63 1.92
CA LYS A 48 2.98 -12.87 0.57
C LYS A 48 3.15 -11.55 -0.16
N ASN A 49 4.36 -11.30 -0.65
CA ASN A 49 4.60 -10.17 -1.52
C ASN A 49 3.95 -10.41 -2.90
N LEU A 50 2.86 -9.70 -3.20
CA LEU A 50 2.17 -9.76 -4.49
C LEU A 50 2.75 -8.82 -5.56
N GLY A 51 3.81 -8.08 -5.23
CA GLY A 51 4.45 -7.12 -6.13
C GLY A 51 3.70 -5.78 -6.20
N ALA A 52 3.71 -5.16 -7.37
CA ALA A 52 2.97 -3.91 -7.58
C ALA A 52 1.47 -4.16 -7.46
N ALA A 53 0.79 -3.34 -6.65
CA ALA A 53 -0.65 -3.46 -6.46
C ALA A 53 -1.38 -3.28 -7.80
N LYS A 54 -2.00 -4.36 -8.26
CA LYS A 54 -2.83 -4.42 -9.48
C LYS A 54 -4.30 -4.55 -9.18
N GLN A 55 -4.66 -5.08 -8.01
CA GLN A 55 -6.03 -5.22 -7.54
C GLN A 55 -6.08 -4.99 -6.02
N ILE A 56 -7.17 -4.40 -5.54
CA ILE A 56 -7.54 -4.35 -4.12
C ILE A 56 -9.08 -4.38 -4.02
N LEU A 57 -9.64 -5.14 -3.08
CA LEU A 57 -11.10 -5.22 -2.88
C LEU A 57 -11.89 -5.68 -4.12
N GLY A 58 -11.26 -6.43 -5.03
CA GLY A 58 -11.85 -6.79 -6.33
C GLY A 58 -11.88 -5.65 -7.37
N MET A 59 -11.32 -4.48 -7.06
CA MET A 59 -11.12 -3.38 -8.01
C MET A 59 -9.72 -3.45 -8.62
N ASN A 60 -9.60 -3.21 -9.92
CA ASN A 60 -8.32 -3.12 -10.59
C ASN A 60 -7.69 -1.75 -10.38
N ILE A 61 -6.42 -1.74 -10.02
CA ILE A 61 -5.61 -0.54 -9.86
C ILE A 61 -4.82 -0.35 -11.16
N ASN A 62 -5.13 0.73 -11.87
CA ASN A 62 -4.34 1.18 -13.01
C ASN A 62 -3.54 2.43 -12.62
N ARG A 63 -2.21 2.33 -12.60
CA ARG A 63 -1.30 3.40 -12.19
C ARG A 63 -0.53 3.93 -13.38
N ASN A 64 -0.80 5.18 -13.76
CA ASN A 64 0.02 5.90 -14.72
C ASN A 64 1.00 6.81 -13.98
N ARG A 65 2.27 6.37 -13.85
CA ARG A 65 3.33 7.16 -13.20
C ARG A 65 3.74 8.37 -14.02
N SER A 66 3.59 8.32 -15.34
CA SER A 66 3.97 9.41 -16.24
C SER A 66 3.03 10.60 -16.12
N GLU A 67 1.74 10.31 -15.91
CA GLU A 67 0.69 11.33 -15.78
C GLU A 67 0.30 11.60 -14.32
N GLY A 68 0.76 10.79 -13.37
CA GLY A 68 0.48 10.95 -11.94
C GLY A 68 -0.92 10.51 -11.51
N PHE A 69 -1.68 9.81 -12.37
CA PHE A 69 -3.03 9.34 -12.06
C PHE A 69 -3.06 7.88 -11.59
N LEU A 70 -3.99 7.61 -10.69
CA LEU A 70 -4.35 6.27 -10.20
C LEU A 70 -5.86 6.09 -10.39
N ILE A 71 -6.25 5.10 -11.19
CA ILE A 71 -7.64 4.78 -11.49
C ILE A 71 -7.99 3.44 -10.84
N LEU A 72 -9.15 3.39 -10.19
CA LEU A 72 -9.77 2.16 -9.68
C LEU A 72 -10.96 1.83 -10.58
N SER A 73 -10.98 0.62 -11.16
CA SER A 73 -12.04 0.14 -12.06
C SER A 73 -12.54 -1.23 -11.68
#